data_AF-A0A3M1MRC5-F1
#
_entry.id   AF-A0A3M1MRC5-F1
#
_cell.length_a   1.000
_cell.length_b   1.000
_cell.length_c   1.000
_cell.angle_alpha   90.00
_cell.angle_beta   90.00
_cell.angle_gamma   90.00
#
_symmetry.space_group_name_H-M   'P 1'
#
loop_
_entity.id
_entity.type
_entity.pdbx_description
1 polymer ?
#
loop_
_entity_poly.entity_id
_entity_poly.type
_entity_poly.pdbx_seq_one_letter_code
_entity_poly.pdbx_strand_id
1 'polypeptide(L)'
;MSSQPRRQGWILGLDLGIASVGWACLEHDGQGKPTGILAAGTHVFEAAVENGQAADQTPAAKRRAVRSQRRLLWRRRQRRRKTARLLQQAGLLPAGPMDTSEELGKLIKGLDADLAKRWSSRVPPSQRDRLVYHIRAAAAQGPVEPDELGRAIYHLAQRRGFKSNRRADRKADDKETGKVKEGINELRRLMHEAGARTLGAYFATVDPHERRIRNRYTHRAMYEEEFEAIWSAQQPHHAVLTPELHDALHDALFFQRPIRKQPGLVGMCSLVQGKRRAPKALRAYQRFRMLQGVNHLRIDEPGRSARPLTAEERKKVIEALEREGDLTFAKLRQKKLLALPKEVEFDLAQAQFDRGEDKKGDRKIIGHRTDAKLRKVLGDCFDALTEEEKDQLVHELRSIPTEEGLIRRATRHWHFTMEQAEQLADLQLEDGYAALSLTAINRLLPHLEQGLSYAEARKREFPESFKSEDALDALPPVDKAIDNLNNPSVRRAMRELRMVVNALIREHGKPGRIHIELAR
;
A
#
# COMPACT_ATOMS: atom_id res chain seq x y z
N MET A 1 10.47 -65.20 21.87
CA MET A 1 10.13 -63.77 21.90
C MET A 1 11.42 -62.99 21.71
N SER A 2 11.71 -62.57 20.47
CA SER A 2 12.89 -61.79 20.13
C SER A 2 12.71 -60.35 20.64
N SER A 3 13.51 -59.97 21.62
CA SER A 3 13.63 -58.60 22.11
C SER A 3 14.22 -57.74 21.00
N GLN A 4 13.37 -57.00 20.27
CA GLN A 4 13.87 -55.87 19.49
C GLN A 4 14.58 -54.92 20.46
N PRO A 5 15.85 -54.53 20.21
CA PRO A 5 16.51 -53.55 21.04
C PRO A 5 15.70 -52.27 21.00
N ARG A 6 15.34 -51.72 22.17
CA ARG A 6 14.80 -50.36 22.27
C ARG A 6 15.79 -49.46 21.54
N ARG A 7 15.44 -48.93 20.37
CA ARG A 7 16.28 -47.92 19.70
C ARG A 7 16.49 -46.81 20.73
N GLN A 8 17.71 -46.67 21.22
CA GLN A 8 18.09 -45.57 22.09
C GLN A 8 17.66 -44.29 21.39
N GLY A 9 16.78 -43.52 22.01
CA GLY A 9 16.37 -42.23 21.47
C GLY A 9 17.58 -41.29 21.45
N TRP A 10 17.54 -40.31 20.56
CA TRP A 10 18.55 -39.27 20.47
C TRP A 10 17.90 -37.88 20.47
N ILE A 11 18.66 -36.86 20.87
CA ILE A 11 18.23 -35.46 20.94
C ILE A 11 18.88 -34.71 19.77
N LEU A 12 18.07 -33.96 19.03
CA LEU A 12 18.55 -33.07 17.97
C LEU A 12 18.65 -31.64 18.48
N GLY A 13 19.87 -31.10 18.61
CA GLY A 13 20.11 -29.67 18.79
C GLY A 13 20.23 -28.96 17.44
N LEU A 14 19.59 -27.80 17.30
CA LEU A 14 19.61 -26.96 16.09
C LEU A 14 19.89 -25.51 16.45
N ASP A 15 20.90 -24.94 15.78
CA ASP A 15 21.20 -23.50 15.74
C ASP A 15 20.98 -22.99 14.31
N LEU A 16 20.05 -22.04 14.14
CA LEU A 16 19.71 -21.47 12.84
C LEU A 16 20.29 -20.05 12.68
N GLY A 17 21.28 -19.94 11.80
CA GLY A 17 21.76 -18.67 11.29
C GLY A 17 21.09 -18.25 9.97
N ILE A 18 21.39 -17.03 9.53
CA ILE A 18 20.95 -16.50 8.23
C ILE A 18 21.62 -17.20 7.03
N ALA A 19 22.72 -17.90 7.27
CA ALA A 19 23.60 -18.54 6.28
C ALA A 19 24.17 -19.89 6.75
N SER A 20 23.69 -20.42 7.87
CA SER A 20 24.16 -21.68 8.44
C SER A 20 23.08 -22.39 9.23
N VAL A 21 23.16 -23.71 9.29
CA VAL A 21 22.42 -24.55 10.24
C VAL A 21 23.46 -25.38 11.01
N GLY A 22 23.70 -25.02 12.27
CA GLY A 22 24.44 -25.86 13.21
C GLY A 22 23.54 -26.97 13.74
N TRP A 23 24.05 -28.19 13.82
CA TRP A 23 23.30 -29.33 14.33
C TRP A 23 24.16 -30.28 15.16
N ALA A 24 23.55 -30.87 16.18
CA ALA A 24 24.17 -31.91 17.01
C ALA A 24 23.14 -32.98 17.36
N CYS A 25 23.53 -34.24 17.18
CA CYS A 25 22.77 -35.43 17.56
C CYS A 25 23.40 -36.01 18.82
N LEU A 26 22.65 -36.06 19.92
CA LEU A 26 23.14 -36.54 21.21
C LEU A 26 22.39 -37.81 21.62
N GLU A 27 23.12 -38.83 22.03
CA GLU A 27 22.53 -40.00 22.68
C GLU A 27 21.96 -39.63 24.05
N HIS A 28 20.92 -40.32 24.51
CA HIS A 28 20.40 -40.11 25.87
C HIS A 28 20.07 -41.41 26.61
N ASP A 29 20.16 -41.35 27.94
CA ASP A 29 19.95 -42.45 28.89
C ASP A 29 18.49 -42.90 29.09
N GLY A 30 17.59 -42.57 28.16
CA GLY A 30 16.13 -42.77 28.32
C GLY A 30 15.43 -41.77 29.25
N GLN A 31 16.12 -41.09 30.16
CA GLN A 31 15.58 -40.02 31.02
C GLN A 31 15.79 -38.62 30.42
N GLY A 32 16.56 -38.55 29.32
CA GLY A 32 16.80 -37.34 28.53
C GLY A 32 18.10 -36.63 28.90
N LYS A 33 18.97 -37.27 29.70
CA LYS A 33 20.31 -36.77 29.96
C LYS A 33 21.25 -37.18 28.81
N PRO A 34 21.98 -36.25 28.20
CA PRO A 34 22.95 -36.58 27.16
C PRO A 34 24.05 -37.51 27.70
N THR A 35 24.32 -38.60 26.98
CA THR A 35 25.36 -39.59 27.33
C THR A 35 26.55 -39.59 26.38
N GLY A 36 26.35 -39.11 25.15
CA GLY A 36 27.39 -39.08 24.12
C GLY A 36 26.95 -38.23 22.93
N ILE A 37 27.93 -37.87 22.08
CA ILE A 37 27.69 -37.20 20.81
C ILE A 37 27.65 -38.28 19.72
N LEU A 38 26.49 -38.45 19.09
CA LEU A 38 26.32 -39.37 17.97
C LEU A 38 26.93 -38.79 16.69
N ALA A 39 26.62 -37.53 16.40
CA ALA A 39 27.11 -36.80 15.25
C ALA A 39 26.93 -35.29 15.47
N ALA A 40 27.76 -34.46 14.85
CA ALA A 40 27.58 -33.02 14.85
C ALA A 40 28.14 -32.42 13.56
N GLY A 41 27.62 -31.26 13.17
CA GLY A 41 28.10 -30.57 11.99
C GLY A 41 27.47 -29.20 11.81
N THR A 42 27.98 -28.50 10.79
CA THR A 42 27.45 -27.20 10.38
C THR A 42 27.21 -27.24 8.88
N HIS A 43 25.98 -26.99 8.47
CA HIS A 43 25.62 -26.83 7.06
C HIS A 43 25.65 -25.35 6.71
N VAL A 44 26.63 -24.93 5.91
CA VAL A 44 26.80 -23.54 5.46
C VAL A 44 26.19 -23.39 4.07
N PHE A 45 25.41 -22.34 3.87
CA PHE A 45 24.79 -22.02 2.60
C PHE A 45 24.90 -20.52 2.32
N GLU A 46 24.91 -20.15 1.04
CA GLU A 46 24.98 -18.76 0.66
C GLU A 46 23.74 -17.98 1.16
N ALA A 47 23.91 -16.81 1.75
CA ALA A 47 22.80 -15.98 2.19
C ALA A 47 21.91 -15.55 1.00
N ALA A 48 20.62 -15.31 1.23
CA ALA A 48 19.72 -14.81 0.17
C ALA A 48 19.85 -13.28 -0.08
N VAL A 49 20.77 -12.63 0.62
CA VAL A 49 21.11 -11.19 0.51
C VAL A 49 22.61 -11.06 0.27
N GLU A 50 23.00 -10.12 -0.60
CA GLU A 50 24.42 -9.84 -0.86
C GLU A 50 25.02 -9.05 0.31
N ASN A 51 26.19 -9.46 0.80
CA ASN A 51 26.93 -8.73 1.84
C ASN A 51 27.64 -7.51 1.21
N GLY A 52 27.33 -6.30 1.68
CA GLY A 52 27.97 -5.04 1.27
C GLY A 52 27.25 -3.81 1.83
N GLN A 53 27.86 -2.61 1.79
CA GLN A 53 27.37 -1.35 2.39
C GLN A 53 25.97 -0.87 1.92
N ALA A 54 25.33 -1.57 0.98
CA ALA A 54 23.93 -1.42 0.58
C ALA A 54 23.08 -2.64 1.03
N ALA A 55 23.24 -3.06 2.29
CA ALA A 55 22.91 -4.37 2.86
C ALA A 55 21.43 -4.82 2.86
N ASP A 56 20.49 -4.06 2.28
CA ASP A 56 19.05 -4.35 2.43
C ASP A 56 18.32 -4.76 1.13
N GLN A 57 19.01 -4.85 -0.01
CA GLN A 57 18.33 -5.13 -1.28
C GLN A 57 18.51 -6.58 -1.75
N THR A 58 17.47 -7.40 -1.48
CA THR A 58 17.35 -8.74 -2.08
C THR A 58 17.49 -8.71 -3.62
N PRO A 59 18.03 -9.75 -4.26
CA PRO A 59 18.05 -9.85 -5.74
C PRO A 59 16.67 -9.67 -6.38
N ALA A 60 15.61 -10.08 -5.66
CA ALA A 60 14.23 -9.87 -6.07
C ALA A 60 13.83 -8.37 -6.11
N ALA A 61 14.33 -7.56 -5.18
CA ALA A 61 14.13 -6.11 -5.16
C ALA A 61 14.84 -5.43 -6.34
N LYS A 62 16.13 -5.75 -6.56
CA LYS A 62 16.89 -5.26 -7.73
C LYS A 62 16.19 -5.61 -9.05
N ARG A 63 15.82 -6.88 -9.24
CA ARG A 63 15.07 -7.35 -10.41
C ARG A 63 13.74 -6.62 -10.58
N ARG A 64 13.04 -6.30 -9.49
CA ARG A 64 11.78 -5.54 -9.52
C ARG A 64 12.01 -4.11 -9.99
N ALA A 65 13.05 -3.43 -9.51
CA ALA A 65 13.39 -2.06 -9.90
C ALA A 65 13.69 -1.95 -11.41
N VAL A 66 14.60 -2.79 -11.91
CA VAL A 66 14.96 -2.78 -13.35
C VAL A 66 13.75 -3.14 -14.22
N ARG A 67 12.93 -4.12 -13.80
CA ARG A 67 11.68 -4.47 -14.51
C ARG A 67 10.69 -3.30 -14.55
N SER A 68 10.58 -2.53 -13.47
CA SER A 68 9.71 -1.34 -13.42
C SER A 68 10.18 -0.28 -14.43
N GLN A 69 11.47 0.04 -14.43
CA GLN A 69 12.07 1.00 -15.36
C GLN A 69 11.90 0.57 -16.83
N ARG A 70 12.17 -0.70 -17.17
CA ARG A 70 11.96 -1.23 -18.53
C ARG A 70 10.51 -1.05 -19.00
N ARG A 71 9.54 -1.36 -18.13
CA ARG A 71 8.11 -1.19 -18.45
C ARG A 71 7.74 0.28 -18.61
N LEU A 72 8.28 1.17 -17.78
CA LEU A 72 8.06 2.61 -17.88
C LEU A 72 8.57 3.18 -19.21
N LEU A 73 9.82 2.85 -19.57
CA LEU A 73 10.44 3.29 -20.82
C LEU A 73 9.70 2.74 -22.04
N TRP A 74 9.37 1.44 -22.04
CA TRP A 74 8.60 0.83 -23.12
C TRP A 74 7.24 1.52 -23.32
N ARG A 75 6.48 1.76 -22.24
CA ARG A 75 5.18 2.45 -22.31
C ARG A 75 5.31 3.90 -22.77
N ARG A 76 6.35 4.61 -22.33
CA ARG A 76 6.64 5.98 -22.80
C ARG A 76 6.90 6.00 -24.31
N ARG A 77 7.68 5.04 -24.82
CA ARG A 77 7.93 4.90 -26.27
C ARG A 77 6.66 4.58 -27.05
N GLN A 78 5.86 3.62 -26.57
CA GLN A 78 4.58 3.26 -27.21
C GLN A 78 3.62 4.44 -27.27
N ARG A 79 3.49 5.21 -26.17
CA ARG A 79 2.69 6.44 -26.15
C ARG A 79 3.14 7.42 -27.22
N ARG A 80 4.42 7.80 -27.20
CA ARG A 80 4.96 8.79 -28.15
C ARG A 80 4.73 8.35 -29.60
N ARG A 81 4.95 7.07 -29.90
CA ARG A 81 4.73 6.52 -31.23
C ARG A 81 3.24 6.49 -31.62
N LYS A 82 2.34 6.09 -30.70
CA LYS A 82 0.89 6.12 -30.93
C LYS A 82 0.42 7.54 -31.23
N THR A 83 0.77 8.51 -30.38
CA THR A 83 0.42 9.93 -30.60
C THR A 83 0.95 10.44 -31.92
N ALA A 84 2.24 10.20 -32.23
CA ALA A 84 2.82 10.68 -33.47
C ALA A 84 2.15 10.05 -34.72
N ARG A 85 1.81 8.76 -34.68
CA ARG A 85 1.09 8.09 -35.79
C ARG A 85 -0.30 8.69 -36.02
N LEU A 86 -1.06 8.91 -34.95
CA LEU A 86 -2.37 9.56 -35.04
C LEU A 86 -2.27 10.96 -35.65
N LEU A 87 -1.27 11.74 -35.22
CA LEU A 87 -1.03 13.08 -35.75
C LEU A 87 -0.59 13.06 -37.22
N GLN A 88 0.28 12.14 -37.62
CA GLN A 88 0.71 12.01 -39.02
C GLN A 88 -0.45 11.55 -39.93
N GLN A 89 -1.28 10.61 -39.47
CA GLN A 89 -2.49 10.17 -40.19
C GLN A 89 -3.50 11.31 -40.38
N ALA A 90 -3.58 12.22 -39.40
CA ALA A 90 -4.39 13.43 -39.46
C ALA A 90 -3.73 14.59 -40.25
N GLY A 91 -2.55 14.40 -40.86
CA GLY A 91 -1.82 15.46 -41.55
C GLY A 91 -1.26 16.57 -40.65
N LEU A 92 -1.24 16.36 -39.33
CA LEU A 92 -0.73 17.31 -38.33
C LEU A 92 0.78 17.10 -38.04
N LEU A 93 1.39 16.04 -38.58
CA LEU A 93 2.84 15.86 -38.56
C LEU A 93 3.33 15.50 -39.97
N PRO A 94 4.57 15.88 -40.32
CA PRO A 94 5.14 15.54 -41.62
C PRO A 94 5.18 14.03 -41.85
N ALA A 95 4.99 13.63 -43.10
CA ALA A 95 5.14 12.24 -43.53
C ALA A 95 6.60 11.79 -43.34
N GLY A 96 6.78 10.52 -42.95
CA GLY A 96 8.11 9.94 -42.75
C GLY A 96 8.09 8.73 -41.81
N PRO A 97 9.17 7.94 -41.80
CA PRO A 97 9.27 6.73 -40.99
C PRO A 97 9.25 7.05 -39.49
N MET A 98 8.66 6.15 -38.70
CA MET A 98 8.48 6.35 -37.25
C MET A 98 8.36 5.04 -36.45
N ASP A 99 8.87 3.94 -37.00
CA ASP A 99 8.76 2.62 -36.38
C ASP A 99 9.75 2.46 -35.24
N THR A 100 10.92 3.08 -35.38
CA THR A 100 11.99 3.15 -34.39
C THR A 100 11.97 4.48 -33.63
N SER A 101 12.65 4.50 -32.47
CA SER A 101 12.81 5.75 -31.71
C SER A 101 13.77 6.74 -32.37
N GLU A 102 14.66 6.25 -33.24
CA GLU A 102 15.62 7.07 -33.98
C GLU A 102 14.93 7.81 -35.12
N GLU A 103 14.15 7.12 -35.94
CA GLU A 103 13.39 7.72 -37.04
C GLU A 103 12.42 8.79 -36.52
N LEU A 104 11.64 8.47 -35.49
CA LEU A 104 10.76 9.46 -34.84
C LEU A 104 11.55 10.64 -34.25
N GLY A 105 12.78 10.40 -33.79
CA GLY A 105 13.68 11.44 -33.32
C GLY A 105 14.14 12.37 -34.44
N LYS A 106 14.51 11.81 -35.60
CA LYS A 106 14.90 12.56 -36.79
C LYS A 106 13.74 13.40 -37.33
N LEU A 107 12.56 12.80 -37.47
CA LEU A 107 11.34 13.49 -37.94
C LEU A 107 11.03 14.73 -37.11
N ILE A 108 11.00 14.59 -35.78
CA ILE A 108 10.67 15.70 -34.87
C ILE A 108 11.77 16.76 -34.84
N LYS A 109 13.05 16.36 -34.93
CA LYS A 109 14.16 17.33 -35.01
C LYS A 109 14.12 18.15 -36.30
N GLY A 110 13.77 17.52 -37.43
CA GLY A 110 13.56 18.22 -38.70
C GLY A 110 12.46 19.26 -38.57
N LEU A 111 11.29 18.85 -38.05
CA LEU A 111 10.18 19.75 -37.79
C LEU A 111 10.55 20.90 -36.83
N ASP A 112 11.28 20.61 -35.74
CA ASP A 112 11.75 21.64 -34.80
C ASP A 112 12.67 22.66 -35.50
N ALA A 113 13.53 22.24 -36.43
CA ALA A 113 14.41 23.13 -37.18
C ALA A 113 13.64 24.03 -38.15
N ASP A 114 12.63 23.50 -38.84
CA ASP A 114 11.79 24.27 -39.77
C ASP A 114 10.88 25.25 -39.02
N LEU A 115 10.32 24.83 -37.89
CA LEU A 115 9.57 25.70 -37.00
C LEU A 115 10.44 26.84 -36.44
N ALA A 116 11.69 26.56 -36.06
CA ALA A 116 12.60 27.59 -35.56
C ALA A 116 12.92 28.66 -36.61
N LYS A 117 12.90 28.31 -37.90
CA LYS A 117 13.02 29.28 -39.01
C LYS A 117 11.72 30.08 -39.17
N ARG A 118 10.55 29.42 -39.25
CA ARG A 118 9.25 30.10 -39.43
C ARG A 118 8.89 31.04 -38.28
N TRP A 119 9.27 30.69 -37.06
CA TRP A 119 8.96 31.47 -35.86
C TRP A 119 10.01 32.52 -35.53
N SER A 120 11.05 32.72 -36.35
CA SER A 120 12.14 33.64 -36.01
C SER A 120 11.70 35.10 -35.85
N SER A 121 10.61 35.52 -36.51
CA SER A 121 10.01 36.85 -36.37
C SER A 121 9.16 37.00 -35.11
N ARG A 122 8.64 35.89 -34.56
CA ARG A 122 7.76 35.87 -33.37
C ARG A 122 8.53 35.56 -32.09
N VAL A 123 9.59 34.76 -32.19
CA VAL A 123 10.40 34.27 -31.07
C VAL A 123 11.87 34.61 -31.33
N PRO A 124 12.46 35.52 -30.55
CA PRO A 124 13.84 35.92 -30.76
C PRO A 124 14.81 34.76 -30.46
N PRO A 125 16.05 34.81 -30.99
CA PRO A 125 17.05 33.76 -30.77
C PRO A 125 17.26 33.37 -29.31
N SER A 126 17.19 34.34 -28.38
CA SER A 126 17.34 34.12 -26.94
C SER A 126 16.24 33.26 -26.30
N GLN A 127 15.14 33.00 -27.00
CA GLN A 127 13.98 32.26 -26.50
C GLN A 127 13.69 30.98 -27.29
N ARG A 128 14.58 30.60 -28.22
CA ARG A 128 14.37 29.43 -29.09
C ARG A 128 14.34 28.10 -28.34
N ASP A 129 15.00 28.03 -27.19
CA ASP A 129 15.02 26.85 -26.32
C ASP A 129 13.65 26.54 -25.69
N ARG A 130 12.74 27.53 -25.66
CA ARG A 130 11.34 27.41 -25.24
C ARG A 130 10.34 27.55 -26.39
N LEU A 131 10.77 27.49 -27.66
CA LEU A 131 9.92 27.59 -28.86
C LEU A 131 8.66 26.73 -28.78
N VAL A 132 8.79 25.47 -28.36
CA VAL A 132 7.64 24.55 -28.26
C VAL A 132 6.57 25.04 -27.27
N TYR A 133 6.95 25.78 -26.23
CA TYR A 133 6.01 26.36 -25.28
C TYR A 133 5.31 27.58 -25.88
N HIS A 134 6.01 28.40 -26.67
CA HIS A 134 5.38 29.48 -27.45
C HIS A 134 4.35 28.92 -28.45
N ILE A 135 4.67 27.84 -29.16
CA ILE A 135 3.74 27.19 -30.10
C ILE A 135 2.51 26.66 -29.35
N ARG A 136 2.70 25.99 -28.20
CA ARG A 136 1.59 25.53 -27.35
C ARG A 136 0.72 26.68 -26.87
N ALA A 137 1.33 27.80 -26.48
CA ALA A 137 0.60 28.98 -26.03
C ALA A 137 -0.24 29.59 -27.15
N ALA A 138 0.32 29.71 -28.36
CA ALA A 138 -0.38 30.22 -29.54
C ALA A 138 -1.53 29.31 -29.96
N ALA A 139 -1.30 27.99 -30.00
CA ALA A 139 -2.32 27.00 -30.34
C ALA A 139 -3.50 26.98 -29.36
N ALA A 140 -3.33 27.46 -28.14
CA ALA A 140 -4.41 27.61 -27.15
C ALA A 140 -5.17 28.94 -27.27
N GLN A 141 -4.76 29.85 -28.16
CA GLN A 141 -5.32 31.21 -28.27
C GLN A 141 -5.94 31.49 -29.64
N GLY A 142 -5.38 30.95 -30.73
CA GLY A 142 -5.87 31.21 -32.09
C GLY A 142 -5.24 30.28 -33.12
N PRO A 143 -5.64 30.37 -34.39
CA PRO A 143 -5.25 29.42 -35.43
C PRO A 143 -3.73 29.32 -35.59
N VAL A 144 -3.24 28.09 -35.73
CA VAL A 144 -1.83 27.78 -36.03
C VAL A 144 -1.76 26.85 -37.25
N GLU A 145 -0.56 26.69 -37.83
CA GLU A 145 -0.42 25.75 -38.95
C GLU A 145 -0.60 24.28 -38.49
N PRO A 146 -1.04 23.36 -39.37
CA PRO A 146 -1.28 21.95 -39.01
C PRO A 146 -0.09 21.28 -38.30
N ASP A 147 1.13 21.56 -38.74
CA ASP A 147 2.34 20.98 -38.17
C ASP A 147 2.82 21.66 -36.88
N GLU A 148 2.44 22.93 -36.66
CA GLU A 148 2.57 23.64 -35.38
C GLU A 148 1.64 23.00 -34.34
N LEU A 149 0.37 22.77 -34.72
CA LEU A 149 -0.61 22.10 -33.87
C LEU A 149 -0.17 20.68 -33.49
N GLY A 150 0.23 19.86 -34.47
CA GLY A 150 0.71 18.52 -34.18
C GLY A 150 1.96 18.52 -33.32
N ARG A 151 2.88 19.49 -33.49
CA ARG A 151 4.05 19.61 -32.62
C ARG A 151 3.70 20.00 -31.18
N ALA A 152 2.70 20.87 -30.99
CA ALA A 152 2.18 21.25 -29.68
C ALA A 152 1.60 20.04 -28.95
N ILE A 153 0.68 19.30 -29.59
CA ILE A 153 0.04 18.10 -29.04
C ILE A 153 1.08 17.00 -28.77
N TYR A 154 2.01 16.75 -29.70
CA TYR A 154 3.05 15.74 -29.51
C TYR A 154 3.95 16.05 -28.30
N HIS A 155 4.17 17.32 -27.97
CA HIS A 155 4.95 17.68 -26.79
C HIS A 155 4.31 17.21 -25.49
N LEU A 156 2.98 17.30 -25.37
CA LEU A 156 2.21 16.78 -24.22
C LEU A 156 2.39 15.25 -24.06
N ALA A 157 2.65 14.53 -25.15
CA ALA A 157 2.94 13.09 -25.09
C ALA A 157 4.30 12.78 -24.44
N GLN A 158 5.27 13.70 -24.52
CA GLN A 158 6.61 13.49 -23.97
C GLN A 158 6.59 13.57 -22.45
N ARG A 159 5.80 14.50 -21.90
CA ARG A 159 5.61 14.73 -20.46
C ARG A 159 4.15 15.08 -20.24
N ARG A 160 3.49 14.37 -19.33
CA ARG A 160 2.05 14.48 -19.08
C ARG A 160 1.72 14.72 -17.61
N GLY A 161 2.68 15.14 -16.80
CA GLY A 161 2.46 15.37 -15.37
C GLY A 161 2.19 14.11 -14.52
N PHE A 162 2.23 14.33 -13.21
CA PHE A 162 1.91 13.36 -12.17
C PHE A 162 0.40 13.21 -12.03
N LYS A 163 -0.08 11.96 -11.97
CA LYS A 163 -1.49 11.63 -11.72
C LYS A 163 -1.56 11.00 -10.33
N SER A 164 -2.23 11.70 -9.41
CA SER A 164 -2.50 11.23 -8.05
C SER A 164 -3.14 9.84 -8.06
N ASN A 165 -2.71 8.98 -7.15
CA ASN A 165 -3.33 7.70 -6.91
C ASN A 165 -3.38 7.45 -5.40
N ARG A 166 -4.58 7.58 -4.83
CA ARG A 166 -4.83 7.47 -3.39
C ARG A 166 -4.17 6.26 -2.74
N ARG A 167 -4.06 5.12 -3.45
CA ARG A 167 -3.46 3.89 -2.89
C ARG A 167 -1.95 3.82 -3.01
N ALA A 168 -1.37 4.45 -4.03
CA ALA A 168 0.08 4.51 -4.18
C ALA A 168 0.67 5.58 -3.26
N ASP A 169 -0.02 6.72 -3.16
CA ASP A 169 0.44 7.88 -2.39
C ASP A 169 0.44 7.57 -0.89
N ARG A 170 -0.50 6.76 -0.39
CA ARG A 170 -0.52 6.23 0.99
C ARG A 170 0.71 5.40 1.41
N LYS A 171 1.49 4.89 0.45
CA LYS A 171 2.67 4.05 0.72
C LYS A 171 3.99 4.77 0.53
N ALA A 172 3.95 5.99 -0.01
CA ALA A 172 5.13 6.84 -0.10
C ALA A 172 5.41 7.44 1.29
N ASP A 173 6.66 7.87 1.53
CA ASP A 173 6.98 8.67 2.71
C ASP A 173 6.14 9.95 2.66
N ASP A 174 5.39 10.23 3.72
CA ASP A 174 4.50 11.41 3.84
C ASP A 174 5.26 12.70 3.44
N LYS A 175 6.56 12.76 3.70
CA LYS A 175 7.44 13.88 3.31
C LYS A 175 7.62 14.02 1.80
N GLU A 176 7.71 12.93 1.05
CA GLU A 176 7.84 13.00 -0.41
C GLU A 176 6.51 13.38 -1.08
N THR A 177 5.39 12.79 -0.64
CA THR A 177 4.07 13.18 -1.13
C THR A 177 3.72 14.63 -0.82
N GLY A 178 4.12 15.13 0.35
CA GLY A 178 4.00 16.55 0.72
C GLY A 178 4.72 17.46 -0.28
N LYS A 179 6.00 17.18 -0.59
CA LYS A 179 6.79 17.95 -1.56
C LYS A 179 6.18 17.97 -2.97
N VAL A 180 5.58 16.86 -3.41
CA VAL A 180 4.90 16.81 -4.72
C VAL A 180 3.66 17.71 -4.70
N LYS A 181 2.81 17.61 -3.67
CA LYS A 181 1.60 18.46 -3.52
C LYS A 181 1.96 19.94 -3.42
N GLU A 182 2.92 20.29 -2.56
CA GLU A 182 3.43 21.66 -2.40
C GLU A 182 3.96 22.22 -3.72
N GLY A 183 4.81 21.47 -4.43
CA GLY A 183 5.35 21.93 -5.71
C GLY A 183 4.31 22.09 -6.81
N ILE A 184 3.24 21.28 -6.81
CA ILE A 184 2.11 21.44 -7.74
C ILE A 184 1.31 22.70 -7.41
N ASN A 185 1.03 22.96 -6.13
CA ASN A 185 0.29 24.13 -5.67
C ASN A 185 1.06 25.41 -5.95
N GLU A 186 2.36 25.42 -5.66
CA GLU A 186 3.24 26.54 -5.97
C GLU A 186 3.26 26.83 -7.48
N LEU A 187 3.33 25.78 -8.31
CA LEU A 187 3.27 25.97 -9.76
C LEU A 187 1.93 26.56 -10.22
N ARG A 188 0.79 26.10 -9.66
CA ARG A 188 -0.52 26.70 -9.97
C ARG A 188 -0.57 28.18 -9.58
N ARG A 189 -0.03 28.54 -8.42
CA ARG A 189 0.07 29.93 -7.96
C ARG A 189 0.88 30.78 -8.94
N LEU A 190 2.07 30.32 -9.33
CA LEU A 190 2.93 31.02 -10.30
C LEU A 190 2.28 31.17 -11.68
N MET A 191 1.51 30.17 -12.13
CA MET A 191 0.74 30.28 -13.38
C MET A 191 -0.32 31.38 -13.28
N HIS A 192 -1.03 31.44 -12.15
CA HIS A 192 -2.05 32.46 -11.89
C HIS A 192 -1.44 33.87 -11.80
N GLU A 193 -0.35 34.04 -11.04
CA GLU A 193 0.38 35.31 -10.91
C GLU A 193 0.90 35.82 -12.26
N ALA A 194 1.30 34.91 -13.16
CA ALA A 194 1.72 35.24 -14.51
C ALA A 194 0.55 35.47 -15.50
N GLY A 195 -0.71 35.35 -15.06
CA GLY A 195 -1.89 35.46 -15.91
C GLY A 195 -2.00 34.34 -16.97
N ALA A 196 -1.28 33.23 -16.79
CA ALA A 196 -1.18 32.17 -17.77
C ALA A 196 -2.30 31.13 -17.59
N ARG A 197 -3.21 31.04 -18.57
CA ARG A 197 -4.33 30.07 -18.55
C ARG A 197 -3.89 28.61 -18.75
N THR A 198 -2.77 28.37 -19.42
CA THR A 198 -2.24 27.02 -19.69
C THR A 198 -0.80 26.87 -19.24
N LEU A 199 -0.38 25.62 -18.97
CA LEU A 199 1.00 25.33 -18.55
C LEU A 199 2.01 25.69 -19.64
N GLY A 200 1.66 25.47 -20.91
CA GLY A 200 2.43 25.92 -22.07
C GLY A 200 2.65 27.44 -22.09
N ALA A 201 1.60 28.23 -21.87
CA ALA A 201 1.69 29.69 -21.80
C ALA A 201 2.60 30.15 -20.67
N TYR A 202 2.49 29.56 -19.47
CA TYR A 202 3.39 29.89 -18.37
C TYR A 202 4.85 29.55 -18.69
N PHE A 203 5.13 28.36 -19.19
CA PHE A 203 6.51 27.99 -19.52
C PHE A 203 7.10 28.75 -20.71
N ALA A 204 6.28 29.41 -21.54
CA ALA A 204 6.74 30.33 -22.56
C ALA A 204 7.28 31.65 -21.97
N THR A 205 6.85 32.04 -20.76
CA THR A 205 7.33 33.27 -20.08
C THR A 205 8.55 33.01 -19.19
N VAL A 206 8.77 31.78 -18.77
CA VAL A 206 9.89 31.42 -17.88
C VAL A 206 11.20 31.36 -18.65
N ASP A 207 12.20 32.12 -18.20
CA ASP A 207 13.59 31.96 -18.65
C ASP A 207 14.22 30.70 -18.02
N PRO A 208 14.56 29.66 -18.81
CA PRO A 208 15.14 28.44 -18.29
C PRO A 208 16.59 28.60 -17.80
N HIS A 209 17.28 29.69 -18.15
CA HIS A 209 18.63 30.01 -17.64
C HIS A 209 18.57 30.60 -16.23
N GLU A 210 17.51 31.33 -15.89
CA GLU A 210 17.27 31.82 -14.53
C GLU A 210 16.52 30.79 -13.68
N ARG A 211 15.49 30.17 -14.26
CA ARG A 211 14.55 29.29 -13.57
C ARG A 211 14.29 28.05 -14.39
N ARG A 212 14.90 26.95 -14.00
CA ARG A 212 14.76 25.67 -14.70
C ARG A 212 13.28 25.26 -14.86
N ILE A 213 12.86 25.07 -16.12
CA ILE A 213 11.52 24.53 -16.45
C ILE A 213 11.45 23.03 -16.14
N ARG A 214 12.56 22.30 -16.38
CA ARG A 214 12.66 20.86 -16.06
C ARG A 214 12.80 20.63 -14.55
N ASN A 215 12.36 19.46 -14.08
CA ASN A 215 12.36 19.04 -12.67
C ASN A 215 11.39 19.78 -11.75
N ARG A 216 10.33 20.38 -12.31
CA ARG A 216 9.18 20.87 -11.54
C ARG A 216 8.09 19.80 -11.44
N TYR A 217 7.39 19.76 -10.30
CA TYR A 217 6.21 18.94 -10.16
C TYR A 217 5.05 19.57 -10.95
N THR A 218 4.52 18.81 -11.91
CA THR A 218 3.39 19.25 -12.74
C THR A 218 2.25 18.25 -12.57
N HIS A 219 1.04 18.74 -12.37
CA HIS A 219 -0.14 17.87 -12.22
C HIS A 219 -0.67 17.43 -13.58
N ARG A 220 -1.27 16.24 -13.65
CA ARG A 220 -1.89 15.72 -14.89
C ARG A 220 -2.97 16.67 -15.40
N ALA A 221 -3.83 17.19 -14.52
CA ALA A 221 -4.93 18.06 -14.89
C ALA A 221 -4.45 19.29 -15.69
N MET A 222 -3.29 19.87 -15.36
CA MET A 222 -2.73 21.01 -16.12
C MET A 222 -2.48 20.67 -17.60
N TYR A 223 -2.14 19.42 -17.93
CA TYR A 223 -1.93 18.99 -19.31
C TYR A 223 -3.24 18.61 -20.00
N GLU A 224 -4.21 18.07 -19.25
CA GLU A 224 -5.56 17.78 -19.75
C GLU A 224 -6.27 19.12 -20.05
N GLU A 225 -6.32 20.05 -19.10
CA GLU A 225 -6.81 21.43 -19.24
C GLU A 225 -6.19 22.14 -20.46
N GLU A 226 -4.86 22.03 -20.65
CA GLU A 226 -4.19 22.61 -21.82
C GLU A 226 -4.52 21.91 -23.14
N PHE A 227 -4.66 20.58 -23.13
CA PHE A 227 -5.07 19.83 -24.33
C PHE A 227 -6.46 20.26 -24.77
N GLU A 228 -7.42 20.35 -23.84
CA GLU A 228 -8.78 20.81 -24.12
C GLU A 228 -8.80 22.26 -24.62
N ALA A 229 -7.97 23.14 -24.05
CA ALA A 229 -7.86 24.53 -24.49
C ALA A 229 -7.30 24.63 -25.93
N ILE A 230 -6.24 23.87 -26.25
CA ILE A 230 -5.70 23.78 -27.61
C ILE A 230 -6.76 23.22 -28.55
N TRP A 231 -7.41 22.11 -28.18
CA TRP A 231 -8.40 21.47 -29.03
C TRP A 231 -9.56 22.41 -29.36
N SER A 232 -10.14 23.04 -28.35
CA SER A 232 -11.27 23.96 -28.50
C SER A 232 -10.93 25.19 -29.36
N ALA A 233 -9.71 25.73 -29.20
CA ALA A 233 -9.26 26.87 -29.99
C ALA A 233 -9.01 26.51 -31.46
N GLN A 234 -8.57 25.27 -31.75
CA GLN A 234 -8.19 24.84 -33.09
C GLN A 234 -9.31 24.16 -33.88
N GLN A 235 -10.31 23.57 -33.21
CA GLN A 235 -11.41 22.85 -33.87
C GLN A 235 -12.10 23.66 -34.99
N PRO A 236 -12.37 24.96 -34.85
CA PRO A 236 -12.99 25.75 -35.92
C PRO A 236 -12.10 25.95 -37.16
N HIS A 237 -10.78 25.75 -37.02
CA HIS A 237 -9.79 26.06 -38.06
C HIS A 237 -9.23 24.82 -38.77
N HIS A 238 -9.41 23.63 -38.19
CA HIS A 238 -8.91 22.38 -38.74
C HIS A 238 -10.00 21.31 -38.78
N ALA A 239 -10.55 21.06 -39.97
CA ALA A 239 -11.63 20.07 -40.18
C ALA A 239 -11.25 18.63 -39.74
N VAL A 240 -9.95 18.32 -39.65
CA VAL A 240 -9.45 17.01 -39.20
C VAL A 240 -9.66 16.75 -37.70
N LEU A 241 -9.98 17.79 -36.92
CA LEU A 241 -10.20 17.69 -35.47
C LEU A 241 -11.62 17.14 -35.16
N THR A 242 -11.83 15.86 -35.46
CA THR A 242 -13.09 15.17 -35.19
C THR A 242 -13.15 14.65 -33.74
N PRO A 243 -14.34 14.39 -33.18
CA PRO A 243 -14.50 13.78 -31.86
C PRO A 243 -13.74 12.43 -31.71
N GLU A 244 -13.67 11.65 -32.78
CA GLU A 244 -12.95 10.37 -32.79
C GLU A 244 -11.44 10.59 -32.66
N LEU A 245 -10.89 11.60 -33.35
CA LEU A 245 -9.48 11.96 -33.22
C LEU A 245 -9.17 12.54 -31.84
N HIS A 246 -10.09 13.35 -31.29
CA HIS A 246 -10.01 13.87 -29.92
C HIS A 246 -9.80 12.72 -28.93
N ASP A 247 -10.72 11.76 -28.92
CA ASP A 247 -10.71 10.65 -27.97
C ASP A 247 -9.49 9.75 -28.17
N ALA A 248 -9.10 9.50 -29.42
CA ALA A 248 -7.91 8.71 -29.74
C ALA A 248 -6.61 9.39 -29.24
N LEU A 249 -6.49 10.71 -29.40
CA LEU A 249 -5.36 11.49 -28.91
C LEU A 249 -5.38 11.62 -27.39
N HIS A 250 -6.52 11.91 -26.78
CA HIS A 250 -6.68 11.99 -25.34
C HIS A 250 -6.30 10.66 -24.67
N ASP A 251 -6.78 9.52 -25.19
CA ASP A 251 -6.35 8.18 -24.75
C ASP A 251 -4.84 7.99 -24.93
N ALA A 252 -4.31 8.28 -26.12
CA ALA A 252 -2.87 8.13 -26.36
C ALA A 252 -2.04 8.93 -25.36
N LEU A 253 -2.39 10.20 -25.13
CA LEU A 253 -1.69 11.12 -24.23
C LEU A 253 -1.80 10.68 -22.78
N PHE A 254 -3.02 10.41 -22.29
CA PHE A 254 -3.28 10.37 -20.86
C PHE A 254 -3.55 8.97 -20.30
N PHE A 255 -3.76 7.95 -21.13
CA PHE A 255 -4.00 6.59 -20.66
C PHE A 255 -2.87 6.06 -19.76
N GLN A 256 -3.27 5.53 -18.61
CA GLN A 256 -2.39 4.87 -17.67
C GLN A 256 -3.06 3.59 -17.18
N ARG A 257 -2.35 2.47 -17.27
CA ARG A 257 -2.86 1.20 -16.75
C ARG A 257 -3.14 1.30 -15.25
N PRO A 258 -4.29 0.79 -14.77
CA PRO A 258 -4.61 0.79 -13.35
C PRO A 258 -3.60 -0.07 -12.57
N ILE A 259 -3.48 0.22 -11.27
CA ILE A 259 -2.68 -0.61 -10.37
C ILE A 259 -3.28 -2.03 -10.36
N ARG A 260 -2.43 -3.02 -10.61
CA ARG A 260 -2.85 -4.43 -10.62
C ARG A 260 -3.31 -4.82 -9.22
N LYS A 261 -4.57 -5.24 -9.08
CA LYS A 261 -5.07 -5.85 -7.85
C LYS A 261 -4.30 -7.15 -7.59
N GLN A 262 -3.84 -7.35 -6.36
CA GLN A 262 -3.11 -8.55 -5.93
C GLN A 262 -3.84 -9.25 -4.78
N PRO A 263 -5.10 -9.67 -4.96
CA PRO A 263 -5.86 -10.34 -3.89
C PRO A 263 -5.16 -11.61 -3.41
N GLY A 264 -4.43 -12.28 -4.31
CA GLY A 264 -3.60 -13.46 -4.05
C GLY A 264 -2.57 -13.30 -2.92
N LEU A 265 -2.05 -12.09 -2.70
CA LEU A 265 -1.02 -11.82 -1.70
C LEU A 265 -1.59 -11.57 -0.29
N VAL A 266 -2.92 -11.48 -0.16
CA VAL A 266 -3.56 -11.37 1.15
C VAL A 266 -3.56 -12.75 1.78
N GLY A 267 -2.98 -12.88 2.98
CA GLY A 267 -2.89 -14.14 3.70
C GLY A 267 -4.26 -14.78 3.97
N MET A 268 -4.25 -16.08 4.19
CA MET A 268 -5.44 -16.88 4.49
C MET A 268 -5.80 -16.76 5.97
N CYS A 269 -7.08 -16.96 6.28
CA CYS A 269 -7.59 -17.03 7.63
C CYS A 269 -7.21 -18.37 8.27
N SER A 270 -6.77 -18.33 9.53
CA SER A 270 -6.43 -19.54 10.30
C SER A 270 -7.63 -20.35 10.80
N LEU A 271 -8.83 -19.77 10.84
CA LEU A 271 -10.03 -20.43 11.37
C LEU A 271 -11.01 -20.88 10.28
N VAL A 272 -11.01 -20.24 9.11
CA VAL A 272 -11.93 -20.56 8.02
C VAL A 272 -11.12 -20.79 6.76
N GLN A 273 -11.01 -22.06 6.38
CA GLN A 273 -10.25 -22.52 5.22
C GLN A 273 -10.76 -21.83 3.94
N GLY A 274 -9.84 -21.49 3.03
CA GLY A 274 -10.17 -20.86 1.75
C GLY A 274 -10.53 -19.37 1.82
N LYS A 275 -10.76 -18.80 3.01
CA LYS A 275 -11.10 -17.37 3.16
C LYS A 275 -9.86 -16.52 3.41
N ARG A 276 -9.81 -15.35 2.79
CA ARG A 276 -8.73 -14.36 2.99
C ARG A 276 -8.97 -13.51 4.23
N ARG A 277 -7.88 -13.02 4.82
CA ARG A 277 -7.90 -12.13 5.97
C ARG A 277 -8.70 -10.84 5.70
N ALA A 278 -9.44 -10.39 6.71
CA ALA A 278 -10.23 -9.17 6.66
C ALA A 278 -9.30 -7.95 6.65
N PRO A 279 -9.58 -6.93 5.82
CA PRO A 279 -8.92 -5.64 5.94
C PRO A 279 -9.17 -4.98 7.29
N LYS A 280 -8.14 -4.35 7.88
CA LYS A 280 -8.28 -3.71 9.19
C LYS A 280 -9.28 -2.55 9.19
N ALA A 281 -9.42 -1.84 8.07
CA ALA A 281 -10.39 -0.75 7.96
C ALA A 281 -11.87 -1.19 8.00
N LEU A 282 -12.21 -2.49 7.91
CA LEU A 282 -13.62 -2.89 7.98
C LEU A 282 -14.21 -2.67 9.37
N ARG A 283 -15.45 -2.17 9.44
CA ARG A 283 -16.15 -1.87 10.70
C ARG A 283 -16.28 -3.11 11.60
N ALA A 284 -16.69 -4.24 11.04
CA ALA A 284 -16.73 -5.52 11.75
C ALA A 284 -15.39 -5.90 12.42
N TYR A 285 -14.25 -5.66 11.76
CA TYR A 285 -12.94 -5.91 12.38
C TYR A 285 -12.60 -4.89 13.47
N GLN A 286 -12.93 -3.61 13.26
CA GLN A 286 -12.71 -2.57 14.26
C GLN A 286 -13.49 -2.88 15.54
N ARG A 287 -14.77 -3.25 15.42
CA ARG A 287 -15.61 -3.70 16.53
C ARG A 287 -15.05 -4.97 17.19
N PHE A 288 -14.63 -5.97 16.40
CA PHE A 288 -14.02 -7.19 16.91
C PHE A 288 -12.78 -6.92 17.76
N ARG A 289 -11.82 -6.13 17.26
CA ARG A 289 -10.60 -5.78 17.99
C ARG A 289 -10.90 -4.96 19.25
N MET A 290 -11.84 -4.02 19.15
CA MET A 290 -12.27 -3.20 20.27
C MET A 290 -12.86 -4.05 21.39
N LEU A 291 -13.81 -4.94 21.08
CA LEU A 291 -14.45 -5.82 22.06
C LEU A 291 -13.46 -6.79 22.70
N GLN A 292 -12.46 -7.28 21.97
CA GLN A 292 -11.37 -8.05 22.58
C GLN A 292 -10.63 -7.23 23.65
N GLY A 293 -10.29 -5.98 23.35
CA GLY A 293 -9.64 -5.09 24.31
C GLY A 293 -10.50 -4.81 25.53
N VAL A 294 -11.80 -4.55 25.33
CA VAL A 294 -12.75 -4.29 26.42
C VAL A 294 -12.96 -5.53 27.30
N ASN A 295 -13.16 -6.71 26.71
CA ASN A 295 -13.42 -7.93 27.46
C ASN A 295 -12.16 -8.45 28.21
N HIS A 296 -10.97 -8.11 27.72
CA HIS A 296 -9.71 -8.43 28.39
C HIS A 296 -9.30 -7.38 29.43
N LEU A 297 -9.86 -6.17 29.42
CA LEU A 297 -9.50 -5.12 30.37
C LEU A 297 -9.80 -5.57 31.80
N ARG A 298 -8.79 -5.46 32.68
CA ARG A 298 -8.93 -5.63 34.12
C ARG A 298 -8.60 -4.33 34.84
N ILE A 299 -9.30 -4.12 35.94
CA ILE A 299 -9.12 -3.02 36.86
C ILE A 299 -8.36 -3.58 38.06
N ASP A 300 -7.16 -3.04 38.28
CA ASP A 300 -6.27 -3.40 39.37
C ASP A 300 -6.41 -2.35 40.47
N GLU A 301 -7.16 -2.68 41.52
CA GLU A 301 -7.32 -1.82 42.70
C GLU A 301 -6.25 -2.18 43.74
N PRO A 302 -5.53 -1.20 44.33
CA PRO A 302 -4.54 -1.49 45.37
C PRO A 302 -5.13 -2.30 46.52
N GLY A 303 -4.51 -3.45 46.83
CA GLY A 303 -4.95 -4.34 47.91
C GLY A 303 -6.15 -5.23 47.57
N ARG A 304 -6.60 -5.28 46.30
CA ARG A 304 -7.67 -6.16 45.83
C ARG A 304 -7.25 -6.97 44.61
N SER A 305 -7.96 -8.06 44.36
CA SER A 305 -7.77 -8.87 43.16
C SER A 305 -8.23 -8.11 41.92
N ALA A 306 -7.49 -8.24 40.82
CA ALA A 306 -7.86 -7.72 39.51
C ALA A 306 -9.29 -8.13 39.13
N ARG A 307 -10.15 -7.18 38.79
CA ARG A 307 -11.56 -7.44 38.42
C ARG A 307 -11.85 -7.05 36.97
N PRO A 308 -12.78 -7.74 36.27
CA PRO A 308 -13.29 -7.27 34.98
C PRO A 308 -14.20 -6.05 35.15
N LEU A 309 -14.53 -5.42 34.02
CA LEU A 309 -15.60 -4.42 33.96
C LEU A 309 -16.96 -5.06 34.27
N THR A 310 -17.79 -4.34 35.02
CA THR A 310 -19.21 -4.67 35.18
C THR A 310 -19.97 -4.44 33.86
N ALA A 311 -21.18 -5.00 33.73
CA ALA A 311 -21.99 -4.84 32.51
C ALA A 311 -22.26 -3.37 32.15
N GLU A 312 -22.55 -2.54 33.15
CA GLU A 312 -22.80 -1.10 32.96
C GLU A 312 -21.52 -0.33 32.61
N GLU A 313 -20.41 -0.59 33.29
CA GLU A 313 -19.10 -0.01 32.95
C GLU A 313 -18.71 -0.38 31.52
N ARG A 314 -18.89 -1.66 31.15
CA ARG A 314 -18.60 -2.19 29.82
C ARG A 314 -19.42 -1.50 28.74
N LYS A 315 -20.73 -1.32 28.94
CA LYS A 315 -21.61 -0.62 28.00
C LYS A 315 -21.13 0.81 27.75
N LYS A 316 -20.87 1.58 28.81
CA LYS A 316 -20.37 2.97 28.71
C LYS A 316 -19.04 3.07 27.97
N VAL A 317 -18.12 2.14 28.26
CA VAL A 317 -16.81 2.10 27.59
C VAL A 317 -16.96 1.76 26.10
N ILE A 318 -17.81 0.80 25.74
CA ILE A 318 -18.07 0.45 24.33
C ILE A 318 -18.64 1.66 23.57
N GLU A 319 -19.69 2.30 24.09
CA GLU A 319 -20.31 3.46 23.46
C GLU A 319 -19.31 4.60 23.24
N ALA A 320 -18.43 4.85 24.22
CA ALA A 320 -17.39 5.87 24.11
C ALA A 320 -16.33 5.50 23.06
N LEU A 321 -15.90 4.23 22.98
CA LEU A 321 -14.93 3.75 21.99
C LEU A 321 -15.48 3.71 20.56
N GLU A 322 -16.78 3.48 20.39
CA GLU A 322 -17.46 3.56 19.09
C GLU A 322 -17.61 4.99 18.61
N ARG A 323 -17.81 5.94 19.53
CA ARG A 323 -17.99 7.36 19.21
C ARG A 323 -16.68 8.10 18.99
N GLU A 324 -15.78 8.05 19.98
CA GLU A 324 -14.53 8.85 20.02
C GLU A 324 -13.33 8.14 19.38
N GLY A 325 -13.38 6.82 19.17
CA GLY A 325 -12.24 6.03 18.73
C GLY A 325 -11.35 5.63 19.91
N ASP A 326 -10.03 5.77 19.79
CA ASP A 326 -9.12 5.41 20.89
C ASP A 326 -9.36 6.28 22.14
N LEU A 327 -9.30 5.65 23.32
CA LEU A 327 -9.39 6.36 24.60
C LEU A 327 -8.14 6.14 25.44
N THR A 328 -7.58 7.21 25.98
CA THR A 328 -6.49 7.11 26.95
C THR A 328 -7.02 6.54 28.26
N PHE A 329 -6.15 5.85 29.02
CA PHE A 329 -6.57 5.34 30.34
C PHE A 329 -6.93 6.47 31.31
N ALA A 330 -6.36 7.67 31.12
CA ALA A 330 -6.79 8.87 31.83
C ALA A 330 -8.24 9.28 31.53
N LYS A 331 -8.67 9.18 30.26
CA LYS A 331 -10.08 9.41 29.88
C LYS A 331 -11.00 8.33 30.46
N LEU A 332 -10.59 7.06 30.44
CA LEU A 332 -11.38 5.95 30.99
C LEU A 332 -11.72 6.13 32.49
N ARG A 333 -10.78 6.68 33.28
CA ARG A 333 -10.99 6.95 34.72
C ARG A 333 -12.03 8.02 35.01
N GLN A 334 -12.34 8.89 34.05
CA GLN A 334 -13.21 10.05 34.27
C GLN A 334 -14.58 9.64 34.83
N LYS A 335 -15.17 10.53 35.64
CA LYS A 335 -16.46 10.32 36.32
C LYS A 335 -17.61 9.94 35.37
N LYS A 336 -17.54 10.40 34.12
CA LYS A 336 -18.53 10.10 33.07
C LYS A 336 -18.46 8.66 32.51
N LEU A 337 -17.33 7.97 32.69
CA LEU A 337 -17.12 6.60 32.21
C LEU A 337 -17.09 5.61 33.38
N LEU A 338 -15.94 5.48 34.05
CA LEU A 338 -15.74 4.48 35.12
C LEU A 338 -15.71 5.07 36.53
N ALA A 339 -15.51 6.39 36.66
CA ALA A 339 -15.42 7.06 37.98
C ALA A 339 -14.40 6.42 38.93
N LEU A 340 -13.21 6.11 38.41
CA LEU A 340 -12.14 5.43 39.16
C LEU A 340 -11.12 6.42 39.73
N PRO A 341 -10.59 6.17 40.94
CA PRO A 341 -9.46 6.93 41.50
C PRO A 341 -8.19 6.86 40.64
N LYS A 342 -7.18 7.69 40.95
CA LYS A 342 -5.92 7.72 40.20
C LYS A 342 -5.01 6.53 40.52
N GLU A 343 -5.18 5.93 41.69
CA GLU A 343 -4.37 4.86 42.26
C GLU A 343 -4.71 3.48 41.70
N VAL A 344 -5.89 3.36 41.08
CA VAL A 344 -6.30 2.17 40.32
C VAL A 344 -5.37 2.02 39.11
N GLU A 345 -5.07 0.83 38.62
CA GLU A 345 -4.36 0.65 37.36
C GLU A 345 -5.16 -0.24 36.41
N PHE A 346 -4.75 -0.27 35.14
CA PHE A 346 -5.30 -1.18 34.17
C PHE A 346 -4.21 -2.15 33.72
N ASP A 347 -4.48 -3.45 33.78
CA ASP A 347 -3.56 -4.52 33.37
C ASP A 347 -3.02 -4.31 31.93
N LEU A 348 -3.89 -3.86 31.03
CA LEU A 348 -3.55 -3.54 29.66
C LEU A 348 -2.57 -2.36 29.57
N ALA A 349 -2.71 -1.36 30.45
CA ALA A 349 -1.80 -0.21 30.50
C ALA A 349 -0.41 -0.63 31.01
N GLN A 350 -0.35 -1.54 31.98
CA GLN A 350 0.90 -2.10 32.47
C GLN A 350 1.57 -2.97 31.40
N ALA A 351 0.82 -3.87 30.76
CA ALA A 351 1.35 -4.72 29.71
C ALA A 351 1.86 -3.90 28.50
N GLN A 352 1.23 -2.76 28.17
CA GLN A 352 1.74 -1.83 27.15
C GLN A 352 3.07 -1.18 27.57
N PHE A 353 3.21 -0.84 28.86
CA PHE A 353 4.46 -0.30 29.41
C PHE A 353 5.59 -1.33 29.34
N ASP A 354 5.34 -2.56 29.80
CA ASP A 354 6.35 -3.63 29.83
C ASP A 354 6.86 -4.00 28.43
N ARG A 355 6.00 -3.89 27.40
CA ARG A 355 6.38 -4.11 25.99
C ARG A 355 7.13 -2.93 25.35
N GLY A 356 7.37 -1.85 26.09
CA GLY A 356 8.00 -0.63 25.55
C GLY A 356 7.16 0.02 24.44
N GLU A 357 5.83 -0.19 24.44
CA GLU A 357 4.91 0.40 23.45
C GLU A 357 4.68 1.90 23.71
N ASP A 358 5.28 2.44 24.78
CA ASP A 358 5.17 3.82 25.18
C ASP A 358 6.29 4.70 24.60
N LYS A 359 6.01 5.33 23.44
CA LYS A 359 6.94 6.29 22.83
C LYS A 359 6.66 7.75 23.23
N LYS A 360 5.53 8.06 23.90
CA LYS A 360 5.06 9.45 24.15
C LYS A 360 4.11 9.64 25.37
N GLY A 361 4.07 8.72 26.32
CA GLY A 361 3.19 8.76 27.49
C GLY A 361 1.71 8.45 27.22
N ASP A 362 1.36 7.96 26.03
CA ASP A 362 -0.03 7.95 25.52
C ASP A 362 -0.62 6.52 25.47
N ARG A 363 -0.60 5.84 26.62
CA ARG A 363 -1.21 4.52 26.82
C ARG A 363 -2.72 4.61 26.64
N LYS A 364 -3.27 3.73 25.81
CA LYS A 364 -4.68 3.81 25.38
C LYS A 364 -5.28 2.45 25.06
N ILE A 365 -6.59 2.38 25.23
CA ILE A 365 -7.41 1.31 24.67
C ILE A 365 -7.79 1.66 23.23
N ILE A 366 -7.71 0.68 22.34
CA ILE A 366 -7.99 0.87 20.92
C ILE A 366 -9.51 0.81 20.70
N GLY A 367 -10.08 1.86 20.11
CA GLY A 367 -11.51 1.94 19.80
C GLY A 367 -11.82 1.77 18.32
N HIS A 368 -13.03 2.19 17.94
CA HIS A 368 -13.51 2.07 16.57
C HIS A 368 -12.98 3.20 15.67
N ARG A 369 -11.71 3.12 15.28
CA ARG A 369 -10.99 4.18 14.55
C ARG A 369 -11.61 4.55 13.20
N THR A 370 -12.29 3.61 12.53
CA THR A 370 -12.90 3.88 11.22
C THR A 370 -14.10 4.81 11.37
N ASP A 371 -15.11 4.41 12.14
CA ASP A 371 -16.28 5.26 12.44
C ASP A 371 -15.90 6.60 13.07
N ALA A 372 -14.97 6.63 14.03
CA ALA A 372 -14.51 7.89 14.62
C ALA A 372 -13.92 8.86 13.57
N LYS A 373 -13.14 8.35 12.60
CA LYS A 373 -12.60 9.13 11.49
C LYS A 373 -13.68 9.60 10.52
N LEU A 374 -14.65 8.75 10.20
CA LEU A 374 -15.75 9.10 9.29
C LEU A 374 -16.68 10.12 9.92
N ARG A 375 -17.04 9.94 11.19
CA ARG A 375 -17.84 10.88 11.97
C ARG A 375 -17.17 12.24 12.09
N LYS A 376 -15.85 12.31 12.22
CA LYS A 376 -15.12 13.58 12.23
C LYS A 376 -15.29 14.38 10.93
N VAL A 377 -15.42 13.71 9.78
CA VAL A 377 -15.57 14.34 8.46
C VAL A 377 -17.03 14.64 8.14
N LEU A 378 -17.92 13.69 8.44
CA LEU A 378 -19.33 13.72 8.01
C LEU A 378 -20.29 14.24 9.08
N GLY A 379 -19.86 14.29 10.35
CA GLY A 379 -20.71 14.70 11.47
C GLY A 379 -22.00 13.88 11.55
N ASP A 380 -23.11 14.58 11.71
CA ASP A 380 -24.45 14.00 11.86
C ASP A 380 -24.89 13.17 10.63
N CYS A 381 -24.36 13.49 9.44
CA CYS A 381 -24.65 12.72 8.23
C CYS A 381 -24.19 11.26 8.37
N PHE A 382 -23.10 11.00 9.10
CA PHE A 382 -22.63 9.63 9.34
C PHE A 382 -23.50 8.88 10.35
N ASP A 383 -23.95 9.58 11.40
CA ASP A 383 -24.79 8.98 12.42
C ASP A 383 -26.21 8.67 11.90
N ALA A 384 -26.67 9.38 10.86
CA ALA A 384 -27.94 9.12 10.16
C ALA A 384 -27.92 7.90 9.22
N LEU A 385 -26.73 7.39 8.85
CA LEU A 385 -26.62 6.21 7.98
C LEU A 385 -27.00 4.92 8.72
N THR A 386 -27.60 3.98 7.98
CA THR A 386 -27.78 2.59 8.43
C THR A 386 -26.43 1.87 8.56
N GLU A 387 -26.41 0.75 9.28
CA GLU A 387 -25.17 -0.03 9.47
C GLU A 387 -24.64 -0.59 8.15
N GLU A 388 -25.53 -1.01 7.25
CA GLU A 388 -25.23 -1.47 5.90
C GLU A 388 -24.65 -0.35 5.03
N GLU A 389 -25.20 0.86 5.12
CA GLU A 389 -24.68 2.04 4.41
C GLU A 389 -23.30 2.44 4.92
N LYS A 390 -23.08 2.41 6.24
CA LYS A 390 -21.75 2.66 6.83
C LYS A 390 -20.74 1.65 6.29
N ASP A 391 -21.08 0.37 6.27
CA ASP A 391 -20.21 -0.67 5.72
C ASP A 391 -19.93 -0.45 4.22
N GLN A 392 -20.97 -0.13 3.44
CA GLN A 392 -20.85 0.17 2.02
C GLN A 392 -19.93 1.38 1.77
N LEU A 393 -20.07 2.45 2.55
CA LEU A 393 -19.20 3.63 2.49
C LEU A 393 -17.74 3.24 2.74
N VAL A 394 -17.45 2.42 3.76
CA VAL A 394 -16.09 1.90 4.02
C VAL A 394 -15.57 1.08 2.83
N HIS A 395 -16.42 0.24 2.23
CA HIS A 395 -16.06 -0.54 1.05
C HIS A 395 -15.74 0.35 -0.16
N GLU A 396 -16.49 1.43 -0.38
CA GLU A 396 -16.27 2.41 -1.45
C GLU A 396 -14.99 3.20 -1.26
N LEU A 397 -14.77 3.75 -0.05
CA LEU A 397 -13.55 4.48 0.32
C LEU A 397 -12.28 3.65 0.10
N ARG A 398 -12.39 2.33 0.30
CA ARG A 398 -11.29 1.40 0.06
C ARG A 398 -11.17 0.98 -1.40
N SER A 399 -12.27 0.84 -2.13
CA SER A 399 -12.30 0.27 -3.48
C SER A 399 -11.95 1.29 -4.57
N ILE A 400 -12.38 2.55 -4.42
CA ILE A 400 -12.20 3.63 -5.40
C ILE A 400 -10.75 4.16 -5.35
N PRO A 401 -9.98 4.06 -6.46
CA PRO A 401 -8.55 4.34 -6.45
C PRO A 401 -8.18 5.81 -6.69
N THR A 402 -9.08 6.61 -7.24
CA THR A 402 -8.83 8.03 -7.59
C THR A 402 -9.60 8.95 -6.67
N GLU A 403 -9.01 10.12 -6.42
CA GLU A 403 -9.59 11.20 -5.61
C GLU A 403 -10.86 11.73 -6.25
N GLU A 404 -10.78 12.18 -7.50
CA GLU A 404 -11.93 12.65 -8.28
C GLU A 404 -13.05 11.61 -8.38
N GLY A 405 -12.70 10.33 -8.51
CA GLY A 405 -13.68 9.25 -8.61
C GLY A 405 -14.48 9.10 -7.31
N LEU A 406 -13.82 9.32 -6.17
CA LEU A 406 -14.46 9.26 -4.87
C LEU A 406 -15.25 10.53 -4.59
N ILE A 407 -14.73 11.72 -4.94
CA ILE A 407 -15.47 12.99 -4.82
C ILE A 407 -16.77 12.92 -5.63
N ARG A 408 -16.70 12.44 -6.88
CA ARG A 408 -17.91 12.23 -7.70
C ARG A 408 -18.88 11.23 -7.10
N ARG A 409 -18.39 10.15 -6.49
CA ARG A 409 -19.24 9.15 -5.83
C ARG A 409 -19.90 9.72 -4.57
N ALA A 410 -19.13 10.42 -3.73
CA ALA A 410 -19.60 11.08 -2.52
C ALA A 410 -20.67 12.15 -2.81
N THR A 411 -20.49 12.96 -3.83
CA THR A 411 -21.45 14.02 -4.20
C THR A 411 -22.69 13.47 -4.92
N ARG A 412 -22.53 12.55 -5.89
CA ARG A 412 -23.66 12.09 -6.72
C ARG A 412 -24.51 10.99 -6.08
N HIS A 413 -23.92 10.13 -5.27
CA HIS A 413 -24.62 8.99 -4.66
C HIS A 413 -24.95 9.22 -3.20
N TRP A 414 -23.98 9.73 -2.43
CA TRP A 414 -24.15 9.96 -0.99
C TRP A 414 -24.67 11.36 -0.66
N HIS A 415 -24.75 12.25 -1.68
CA HIS A 415 -25.22 13.63 -1.54
C HIS A 415 -24.45 14.45 -0.48
N PHE A 416 -23.19 14.09 -0.23
CA PHE A 416 -22.32 14.87 0.65
C PHE A 416 -21.92 16.20 -0.01
N THR A 417 -21.63 17.21 0.81
CA THR A 417 -21.14 18.50 0.32
C THR A 417 -19.79 18.33 -0.36
N MET A 418 -19.40 19.29 -1.21
CA MET A 418 -18.10 19.24 -1.88
C MET A 418 -16.94 19.17 -0.87
N GLU A 419 -17.02 19.96 0.21
CA GLU A 419 -16.01 19.96 1.28
C GLU A 419 -15.91 18.59 1.96
N GLN A 420 -17.04 17.97 2.32
CA GLN A 420 -17.06 16.62 2.89
C GLN A 420 -16.48 15.59 1.92
N ALA A 421 -16.82 15.69 0.64
CA ALA A 421 -16.33 14.80 -0.41
C ALA A 421 -14.81 14.90 -0.58
N GLU A 422 -14.25 16.11 -0.55
CA GLU A 422 -12.81 16.36 -0.59
C GLU A 422 -12.10 15.80 0.65
N GLN A 423 -12.62 16.08 1.85
CA GLN A 423 -12.08 15.55 3.09
C GLN A 423 -12.14 14.01 3.16
N LEU A 424 -13.22 13.39 2.67
CA LEU A 424 -13.33 11.94 2.52
C LEU A 424 -12.32 11.38 1.50
N ALA A 425 -12.05 12.13 0.44
CA ALA A 425 -11.08 11.75 -0.57
C ALA A 425 -9.65 11.75 -0.02
N ASP A 426 -9.31 12.69 0.87
CA ASP A 426 -8.03 12.69 1.57
C ASP A 426 -7.98 11.74 2.79
N LEU A 427 -9.13 11.29 3.30
CA LEU A 427 -9.19 10.44 4.49
C LEU A 427 -8.42 9.12 4.33
N GLN A 428 -7.56 8.85 5.32
CA GLN A 428 -6.79 7.60 5.41
C GLN A 428 -7.36 6.68 6.50
N LEU A 429 -7.94 5.55 6.07
CA LEU A 429 -8.36 4.47 6.95
C LEU A 429 -7.19 3.55 7.31
N GLU A 430 -7.34 2.74 8.35
CA GLU A 430 -6.28 1.86 8.83
C GLU A 430 -5.89 0.80 7.78
N ASP A 431 -4.62 0.81 7.40
CA ASP A 431 -4.07 -0.12 6.41
C ASP A 431 -3.78 -1.51 6.99
N GLY A 432 -3.63 -2.47 6.08
CA GLY A 432 -3.29 -3.85 6.41
C GLY A 432 -4.51 -4.75 6.61
N TYR A 433 -4.22 -5.96 7.10
CA TYR A 433 -5.20 -7.02 7.26
C TYR A 433 -5.12 -7.61 8.67
N ALA A 434 -6.25 -8.11 9.16
CA ALA A 434 -6.40 -8.86 10.39
C ALA A 434 -5.73 -10.24 10.28
N ALA A 435 -5.68 -11.00 11.38
CA ALA A 435 -5.31 -12.42 11.35
C ALA A 435 -6.45 -13.32 10.82
N LEU A 436 -7.69 -12.87 10.96
CA LEU A 436 -8.90 -13.63 10.64
C LEU A 436 -9.64 -13.07 9.42
N SER A 437 -10.47 -13.89 8.77
CA SER A 437 -11.36 -13.47 7.69
C SER A 437 -12.59 -12.74 8.24
N LEU A 438 -13.30 -12.01 7.37
CA LEU A 438 -14.55 -11.36 7.74
C LEU A 438 -15.61 -12.38 8.19
N THR A 439 -15.65 -13.54 7.53
CA THR A 439 -16.53 -14.65 7.92
C THR A 439 -16.24 -15.14 9.34
N ALA A 440 -14.97 -15.35 9.69
CA ALA A 440 -14.60 -15.77 11.04
C ALA A 440 -14.93 -14.69 12.08
N ILE A 441 -14.67 -13.43 11.75
CA ILE A 441 -14.97 -12.29 12.62
C ILE A 441 -16.47 -12.20 12.90
N ASN A 442 -17.31 -12.28 11.87
CA ASN A 442 -18.77 -12.16 12.02
C ASN A 442 -19.36 -13.31 12.85
N ARG A 443 -18.75 -14.52 12.84
CA ARG A 443 -19.16 -15.62 13.72
C ARG A 443 -18.74 -15.41 15.17
N LEU A 444 -17.60 -14.74 15.42
CA LEU A 444 -17.08 -14.49 16.77
C LEU A 444 -17.69 -13.26 17.44
N LEU A 445 -18.10 -12.26 16.66
CA LEU A 445 -18.62 -10.98 17.16
C LEU A 445 -19.78 -11.14 18.17
N PRO A 446 -20.83 -11.94 17.91
CA PRO A 446 -21.94 -12.10 18.85
C PRO A 446 -21.50 -12.59 20.24
N HIS A 447 -20.50 -13.49 20.31
CA HIS A 447 -19.95 -13.98 21.58
C HIS A 447 -19.15 -12.90 22.30
N LEU A 448 -18.35 -12.12 21.56
CA LEU A 448 -17.61 -11.01 22.14
C LEU A 448 -18.55 -9.91 22.65
N GLU A 449 -19.68 -9.67 22.00
CA GLU A 449 -20.71 -8.72 22.43
C GLU A 449 -21.34 -9.12 23.76
N GLN A 450 -21.50 -10.42 24.00
CA GLN A 450 -21.95 -10.99 25.28
C GLN A 450 -20.90 -10.92 26.40
N GLY A 451 -19.67 -10.46 26.11
CA GLY A 451 -18.61 -10.28 27.09
C GLY A 451 -17.62 -11.44 27.19
N LEU A 452 -17.74 -12.47 26.35
CA LEU A 452 -16.78 -13.59 26.33
C LEU A 452 -15.39 -13.11 25.91
N SER A 453 -14.35 -13.75 26.45
CA SER A 453 -13.00 -13.59 25.92
C SER A 453 -12.88 -14.18 24.52
N TYR A 454 -11.87 -13.75 23.77
CA TYR A 454 -11.59 -14.33 22.45
C TYR A 454 -11.32 -15.84 22.52
N ALA A 455 -10.63 -16.29 23.57
CA ALA A 455 -10.30 -17.72 23.75
C ALA A 455 -11.57 -18.56 23.92
N GLU A 456 -12.51 -18.10 24.75
CA GLU A 456 -13.80 -18.77 24.97
C GLU A 456 -14.67 -18.75 23.70
N ALA A 457 -14.80 -17.59 23.06
CA ALA A 457 -15.55 -17.45 21.81
C ALA A 457 -14.99 -18.37 20.71
N ARG A 458 -13.66 -18.43 20.57
CA ARG A 458 -12.98 -19.33 19.63
C ARG A 458 -13.22 -20.80 19.97
N LYS A 459 -13.16 -21.18 21.25
CA LYS A 459 -13.42 -22.56 21.68
C LYS A 459 -14.84 -23.01 21.37
N ARG A 460 -15.82 -22.09 21.46
CA ARG A 460 -17.23 -22.37 21.12
C ARG A 460 -17.47 -22.46 19.62
N GLU A 461 -16.96 -21.51 18.84
CA GLU A 461 -17.26 -21.42 17.40
C GLU A 461 -16.36 -22.29 16.50
N PHE A 462 -15.12 -22.52 16.93
CA PHE A 462 -14.08 -23.22 16.16
C PHE A 462 -13.33 -24.23 17.04
N PRO A 463 -14.01 -25.22 17.66
CA PRO A 463 -13.38 -26.22 18.53
C PRO A 463 -12.33 -27.05 17.79
N GLU A 464 -12.52 -27.30 16.49
CA GLU A 464 -11.57 -28.01 15.62
C GLU A 464 -10.23 -27.28 15.50
N SER A 465 -10.19 -25.95 15.69
CA SER A 465 -8.95 -25.19 15.63
C SER A 465 -7.99 -25.45 16.81
N PHE A 466 -8.42 -26.23 17.81
CA PHE A 466 -7.58 -26.72 18.92
C PHE A 466 -7.11 -28.16 18.72
N LYS A 467 -7.51 -28.84 17.64
CA LYS A 467 -7.01 -30.18 17.32
C LYS A 467 -5.58 -30.09 16.77
N SER A 468 -4.70 -30.92 17.28
CA SER A 468 -3.37 -31.10 16.69
C SER A 468 -3.49 -31.78 15.33
N GLU A 469 -2.70 -31.32 14.37
CA GLU A 469 -2.54 -32.01 13.09
C GLU A 469 -1.79 -33.34 13.27
N ASP A 470 -1.99 -34.27 12.33
CA ASP A 470 -1.29 -35.55 12.33
C ASP A 470 0.22 -35.36 12.21
N ALA A 471 0.99 -36.07 13.04
CA ALA A 471 2.44 -36.03 12.97
C ALA A 471 2.94 -36.67 11.67
N LEU A 472 3.77 -35.94 10.92
CA LEU A 472 4.41 -36.45 9.71
C LEU A 472 5.74 -37.14 10.04
N ASP A 473 6.11 -38.14 9.22
CA ASP A 473 7.38 -38.87 9.40
C ASP A 473 8.63 -38.02 9.13
N ALA A 474 8.50 -36.98 8.30
CA ALA A 474 9.56 -36.07 7.92
C ALA A 474 9.01 -34.66 7.73
N LEU A 475 9.89 -33.65 7.80
CA LEU A 475 9.48 -32.25 7.61
C LEU A 475 8.96 -32.05 6.17
N PRO A 476 7.71 -31.55 6.02
CA PRO A 476 7.13 -31.31 4.71
C PRO A 476 7.85 -30.14 4.00
N PRO A 477 7.69 -29.99 2.68
CA PRO A 477 8.19 -28.81 1.98
C PRO A 477 7.76 -27.52 2.68
N VAL A 478 8.68 -26.57 2.84
CA VAL A 478 8.44 -25.31 3.58
C VAL A 478 7.19 -24.57 3.09
N ASP A 479 6.95 -24.59 1.78
CA ASP A 479 5.80 -23.89 1.18
C ASP A 479 4.45 -24.59 1.46
N LYS A 480 4.46 -25.86 1.91
CA LYS A 480 3.28 -26.56 2.42
C LYS A 480 3.13 -26.40 3.93
N ALA A 481 4.25 -26.25 4.65
CA ALA A 481 4.29 -26.12 6.10
C ALA A 481 3.94 -24.70 6.57
N ILE A 482 4.40 -23.68 5.83
CA ILE A 482 4.31 -22.28 6.20
C ILE A 482 3.76 -21.50 5.00
N ASP A 483 2.48 -21.17 5.10
CA ASP A 483 1.82 -20.31 4.13
C ASP A 483 2.43 -18.90 4.12
N ASN A 484 2.64 -18.35 2.92
CA ASN A 484 3.03 -16.96 2.70
C ASN A 484 4.40 -16.53 3.29
N LEU A 485 5.37 -17.44 3.40
CA LEU A 485 6.75 -17.10 3.76
C LEU A 485 7.45 -16.35 2.61
N ASN A 486 7.32 -15.02 2.62
CA ASN A 486 7.78 -14.15 1.52
C ASN A 486 9.21 -13.63 1.68
N ASN A 487 9.81 -13.73 2.88
CA ASN A 487 11.20 -13.31 3.09
C ASN A 487 12.13 -14.36 2.46
N PRO A 488 12.91 -14.00 1.41
CA PRO A 488 13.79 -14.95 0.73
C PRO A 488 14.85 -15.58 1.64
N SER A 489 15.39 -14.82 2.60
CA SER A 489 16.41 -15.29 3.54
C SER A 489 15.85 -16.34 4.48
N VAL A 490 14.69 -16.05 5.08
CA VAL A 490 14.01 -17.01 5.96
C VAL A 490 13.57 -18.24 5.18
N ARG A 491 13.05 -18.07 3.95
CA ARG A 491 12.65 -19.20 3.11
C ARG A 491 13.83 -20.08 2.71
N ARG A 492 15.02 -19.52 2.46
CA ARG A 492 16.24 -20.28 2.22
C ARG A 492 16.65 -21.04 3.48
N ALA A 493 16.79 -20.36 4.62
CA ALA A 493 17.16 -20.99 5.89
C ALA A 493 16.21 -22.14 6.28
N MET A 494 14.90 -21.97 6.15
CA MET A 494 13.93 -23.04 6.46
C MET A 494 14.03 -24.23 5.48
N ARG A 495 14.43 -24.00 4.22
CA ARG A 495 14.63 -25.09 3.24
C ARG A 495 15.88 -25.89 3.57
N GLU A 496 16.96 -25.20 3.95
CA GLU A 496 18.22 -25.82 4.35
C GLU A 496 18.05 -26.59 5.66
N LEU A 497 17.35 -26.01 6.65
CA LEU A 497 16.95 -26.69 7.89
C LEU A 497 16.21 -28.00 7.58
N ARG A 498 15.18 -27.93 6.73
CA ARG A 498 14.42 -29.10 6.31
C ARG A 498 15.32 -30.17 5.69
N MET A 499 16.28 -29.79 4.85
CA MET A 499 17.20 -30.73 4.22
C MET A 499 18.07 -31.45 5.26
N VAL A 500 18.67 -30.70 6.19
CA VAL A 500 19.49 -31.25 7.28
C VAL A 500 18.67 -32.18 8.17
N VAL A 501 17.55 -31.70 8.72
CA VAL A 501 16.70 -32.50 9.61
C VAL A 501 16.22 -33.79 8.94
N ASN A 502 15.76 -33.72 7.69
CA ASN A 502 15.31 -34.91 6.98
C ASN A 502 16.46 -35.86 6.62
N ALA A 503 17.69 -35.37 6.46
CA ALA A 503 18.86 -36.23 6.28
C ALA A 503 19.20 -36.98 7.57
N LEU A 504 19.23 -36.28 8.70
CA LEU A 504 19.46 -36.87 10.01
C LEU A 504 18.38 -37.91 10.38
N ILE A 505 17.11 -37.64 10.04
CA ILE A 505 16.02 -38.62 10.22
C ILE A 505 16.24 -39.87 9.36
N ARG A 506 16.74 -39.73 8.13
CA ARG A 506 17.03 -40.90 7.26
C ARG A 506 18.19 -41.73 7.78
N GLU A 507 19.20 -41.09 8.35
CA GLU A 507 20.42 -41.74 8.82
C GLU A 507 20.27 -42.37 10.21
N HIS A 508 19.69 -41.62 11.16
CA HIS A 508 19.63 -42.01 12.57
C HIS A 508 18.20 -42.34 13.06
N GLY A 509 17.20 -42.32 12.17
CA GLY A 509 15.79 -42.46 12.55
C GLY A 509 15.23 -41.22 13.25
N LYS A 510 14.02 -41.32 13.80
CA LYS A 510 13.35 -40.16 14.42
C LYS A 510 13.99 -39.79 15.77
N PRO A 511 14.31 -38.51 16.03
CA PRO A 511 14.78 -38.08 17.34
C PRO A 511 13.66 -38.18 18.39
N GLY A 512 14.04 -38.41 19.65
CA GLY A 512 13.11 -38.38 20.79
C GLY A 512 12.74 -36.96 21.20
N ARG A 513 13.64 -35.98 21.01
CA ARG A 513 13.44 -34.56 21.29
C ARG A 513 14.20 -33.68 20.30
N ILE A 514 13.70 -32.48 20.07
CA ILE A 514 14.36 -31.45 19.26
C ILE A 514 14.50 -30.19 20.10
N HIS A 515 15.71 -29.68 20.24
CA HIS A 515 16.05 -28.42 20.90
C HIS A 515 16.43 -27.40 19.84
N ILE A 516 15.75 -26.26 19.82
CA ILE A 516 15.97 -25.19 18.84
C ILE A 516 16.40 -23.94 19.59
N GLU A 517 17.53 -23.36 19.21
CA GLU A 517 17.92 -22.04 19.68
C GLU A 517 17.04 -20.96 19.05
N LEU A 518 16.46 -20.09 19.87
CA LEU A 518 15.67 -18.95 19.42
C LEU A 518 16.50 -17.68 19.58
N ALA A 519 16.58 -16.88 18.51
CA ALA A 519 17.09 -15.51 18.61
C ALA A 519 16.18 -14.74 19.57
N ARG A 520 16.74 -14.23 20.68
CA ARG A 520 16.03 -13.44 21.69
C ARG A 520 15.66 -12.06 21.18
#